data_AF-A0A4Q9KY06-F1
#
_entry.id   AF-A0A4Q9KY06-F1
#
_cell.length_a   1.000
_cell.length_b   1.000
_cell.length_c   1.000
_cell.angle_alpha   90.00
_cell.angle_beta   90.00
_cell.angle_gamma   90.00
#
_symmetry.space_group_name_H-M   'P 1'
#
loop_
_entity.id
_entity.type
_entity.pdbx_description
1 polymer ?
#
loop_
_entity_poly.entity_id
_entity_poly.type
_entity_poly.pdbx_seq_one_letter_code
_entity_poly.pdbx_strand_id
1 'polypeptide(L)'
;MESQIKIIFPYKIENRNNSFTIPSKILRKSNIVIIVIPFDLDLYISNTKLIDKRCINKCFSYSFEFLDISSPLVFLKDPKIYVVENFVPTNSTVLENEMNRFMEEYEGNEKKENKEIVDDEGFITIL
;
A
#
# COMPACT_ATOMS: atom_id res chain seq x y z
N MET A 1 -1.44 19.04 -4.50
CA MET A 1 -2.15 18.67 -5.73
C MET A 1 -2.51 17.20 -5.64
N GLU A 2 -3.70 16.81 -6.09
CA GLU A 2 -3.93 15.40 -6.42
C GLU A 2 -3.09 15.09 -7.65
N SER A 3 -2.28 14.05 -7.56
CA SER A 3 -1.39 13.62 -8.63
C SER A 3 -1.51 12.12 -8.79
N GLN A 4 -1.35 11.63 -10.01
CA GLN A 4 -1.36 10.20 -10.27
C GLN A 4 0.05 9.66 -10.17
N ILE A 5 0.20 8.52 -9.50
CA ILE A 5 1.46 7.80 -9.41
C ILE A 5 1.28 6.45 -10.07
N LYS A 6 2.20 6.13 -10.96
CA LYS A 6 2.32 4.80 -11.55
C LYS A 6 3.28 3.96 -10.70
N ILE A 7 2.74 2.92 -10.07
CA ILE A 7 3.50 1.94 -9.30
C ILE A 7 3.78 0.74 -10.21
N ILE A 8 5.05 0.36 -10.32
CA ILE A 8 5.56 -0.68 -11.21
C ILE A 8 6.05 -1.84 -10.35
N PHE A 9 5.45 -3.01 -10.51
CA PHE A 9 5.83 -4.23 -9.80
C PHE A 9 6.94 -4.97 -10.55
N PRO A 10 7.83 -5.68 -9.84
CA PRO A 10 8.95 -6.40 -10.45
C PRO A 10 8.49 -7.64 -11.23
N TYR A 11 7.32 -8.19 -10.90
CA TYR A 11 6.80 -9.41 -11.52
C TYR A 11 6.06 -9.14 -12.84
N LYS A 12 6.22 -10.07 -13.78
CA LYS A 12 5.46 -10.11 -15.04
C LYS A 12 4.45 -11.26 -14.97
N ILE A 13 3.19 -10.97 -15.26
CA ILE A 13 2.17 -12.00 -15.52
C ILE A 13 2.00 -12.06 -17.03
N GLU A 14 2.14 -13.25 -17.63
CA GLU A 14 1.98 -13.48 -19.08
C GLU A 14 2.85 -12.53 -19.96
N ASN A 15 4.10 -12.29 -19.56
CA ASN A 15 5.03 -11.34 -20.21
C ASN A 15 4.58 -9.87 -20.20
N ARG A 16 3.53 -9.50 -19.46
CA ARG A 16 3.09 -8.11 -19.30
C ARG A 16 3.68 -7.51 -18.03
N ASN A 17 4.16 -6.27 -18.12
CA ASN A 17 4.59 -5.52 -16.95
C ASN A 17 3.35 -5.21 -16.09
N ASN A 18 3.37 -5.62 -14.83
CA ASN A 18 2.33 -5.23 -13.89
C ASN A 18 2.62 -3.84 -13.36
N SER A 19 1.73 -2.92 -13.68
CA SER A 19 1.74 -1.59 -13.11
C SER A 19 0.32 -1.14 -12.85
N PHE A 20 0.12 -0.38 -11.79
CA PHE A 20 -1.16 0.26 -11.53
C PHE A 20 -0.95 1.74 -11.22
N THR A 21 -1.93 2.55 -11.58
CA THR A 21 -1.91 3.99 -11.36
C THR A 21 -2.92 4.34 -10.30
N ILE A 22 -2.50 5.08 -9.27
CA ILE A 22 -3.39 5.57 -8.21
C ILE A 22 -3.36 7.08 -8.06
N PRO A 23 -4.50 7.68 -7.65
CA PRO A 23 -4.47 9.00 -7.07
C PRO A 23 -3.67 8.97 -5.76
N SER A 24 -2.76 9.91 -5.63
CA SER A 24 -1.89 10.04 -4.46
C SER A 24 -1.62 11.52 -4.18
N LYS A 25 -1.34 11.82 -2.91
CA LYS A 25 -0.90 13.15 -2.51
C LYS A 25 0.62 13.18 -2.59
N ILE A 26 1.13 14.01 -3.50
CA ILE A 26 2.57 14.27 -3.63
C ILE A 26 2.86 15.66 -3.10
N LEU A 27 3.78 15.74 -2.14
CA LEU A 27 4.31 16.98 -1.59
C LEU A 27 5.79 17.06 -1.93
N ARG A 28 6.26 18.24 -2.34
CA ARG A 28 7.68 18.49 -2.57
C ARG A 28 8.18 19.58 -1.63
N LYS A 29 9.33 19.33 -1.00
CA LYS A 29 10.09 20.33 -0.25
C LYS A 29 11.56 20.22 -0.64
N SER A 30 12.04 21.18 -1.45
CA SER A 30 13.40 21.15 -2.01
C SER A 30 13.69 19.89 -2.84
N ASN A 31 14.65 19.07 -2.40
CA ASN A 31 15.04 17.76 -2.95
C ASN A 31 14.25 16.59 -2.33
N ILE A 32 13.35 16.84 -1.39
CA ILE A 32 12.53 15.80 -0.77
C ILE A 32 11.15 15.76 -1.43
N VAL A 33 10.71 14.56 -1.77
CA VAL A 33 9.35 14.27 -2.22
C VAL A 33 8.69 13.32 -1.22
N ILE A 34 7.52 13.70 -0.75
CA ILE A 34 6.70 12.93 0.17
C ILE A 34 5.49 12.42 -0.60
N ILE A 35 5.23 11.13 -0.47
CA ILE A 35 4.21 10.40 -1.21
C ILE A 35 3.34 9.65 -0.23
N VAL A 36 2.02 9.74 -0.38
CA VAL A 36 1.07 9.06 0.49
C VAL A 36 0.25 8.06 -0.31
N ILE A 37 0.33 6.77 0.06
CA ILE A 37 -0.43 5.69 -0.58
C ILE A 37 -1.12 4.82 0.49
N PRO A 38 -2.19 4.08 0.15
CA PRO A 38 -2.92 3.27 1.13
C PRO A 38 -2.27 1.90 1.41
N PHE A 39 -1.09 1.60 0.83
CA PHE A 39 -0.46 0.29 0.90
C PHE A 39 0.91 0.35 1.57
N ASP A 40 1.19 -0.66 2.40
CA ASP A 40 2.53 -0.92 2.90
C ASP A 40 3.33 -1.65 1.82
N LEU A 41 4.29 -0.96 1.22
CA LEU A 41 5.14 -1.51 0.17
C LEU A 41 6.57 -1.08 0.41
N ASP A 42 7.50 -1.89 -0.09
CA ASP A 42 8.89 -1.48 -0.20
C ASP A 42 9.08 -0.83 -1.55
N LEU A 43 9.39 0.46 -1.52
CA LEU A 43 9.33 1.34 -2.69
C LEU A 43 10.71 1.88 -3.03
N TYR A 44 10.98 1.97 -4.32
CA TYR A 44 12.19 2.50 -4.89
C TYR A 44 11.89 3.52 -5.98
N ILE A 45 12.61 4.64 -5.94
CA ILE A 45 12.66 5.64 -7.00
C ILE A 45 14.14 5.82 -7.37
N SER A 46 14.44 5.78 -8.67
CA SER A 46 15.81 5.98 -9.15
C SER A 46 16.41 7.30 -8.66
N ASN A 47 17.69 7.27 -8.28
CA ASN A 47 18.43 8.43 -7.75
C ASN A 47 17.83 9.04 -6.48
N THR A 48 17.17 8.21 -5.67
CA THR A 48 16.65 8.63 -4.36
C THR A 48 17.14 7.74 -3.24
N LYS A 49 17.06 8.28 -2.03
CA LYS A 49 17.15 7.54 -0.78
C LYS A 49 15.81 7.65 -0.07
N LEU A 50 15.24 6.52 0.34
CA LEU A 50 14.11 6.52 1.27
C LEU A 50 14.63 6.95 2.65
N ILE A 51 14.16 8.10 3.14
CA ILE A 51 14.61 8.69 4.41
C ILE A 51 13.62 8.46 5.55
N ASP A 52 12.34 8.24 5.24
CA ASP A 52 11.30 8.00 6.24
C ASP A 52 10.13 7.23 5.62
N LYS A 53 9.56 6.29 6.38
CA LYS A 53 8.37 5.51 6.05
C LYS A 53 7.53 5.37 7.32
N ARG A 54 6.29 5.84 7.28
CA ARG A 54 5.41 5.83 8.46
C ARG A 54 3.94 5.69 8.11
N CYS A 55 3.21 4.96 8.95
CA CYS A 55 1.77 4.79 8.83
C CYS A 55 1.04 5.91 9.60
N ILE A 56 0.12 6.59 8.93
CA ILE A 56 -0.72 7.67 9.48
C ILE A 56 -2.15 7.41 8.99
N ASN A 57 -3.08 7.18 9.92
CA ASN A 57 -4.51 6.99 9.62
C ASN A 57 -4.79 5.96 8.50
N LYS A 58 -4.17 4.77 8.59
CA LYS A 58 -4.28 3.67 7.61
C LYS A 58 -3.67 3.96 6.22
N CYS A 59 -2.93 5.06 6.07
CA CYS A 59 -2.14 5.36 4.88
C CYS A 59 -0.65 5.37 5.21
N PHE A 60 0.18 5.03 4.24
CA PHE A 60 1.63 5.01 4.34
C PHE A 60 2.22 6.24 3.67
N SER A 61 3.02 7.00 4.42
CA SER A 61 3.75 8.17 3.96
C SER A 61 5.21 7.80 3.77
N TYR A 62 5.73 8.05 2.57
CA TYR A 62 7.10 7.76 2.16
C TYR A 62 7.80 9.06 1.81
N SER A 63 8.93 9.33 2.45
CA SER A 63 9.76 10.49 2.14
C SER A 63 11.01 10.03 1.41
N PHE A 64 11.17 10.51 0.18
CA PHE A 64 12.31 10.24 -0.68
C PHE A 64 13.16 11.50 -0.81
N GLU A 65 14.44 11.38 -0.52
CA GLU A 65 15.43 12.41 -0.80
C GLU A 65 16.10 12.13 -2.15
N PHE A 66 15.96 13.05 -3.09
CA PHE A 66 16.68 12.98 -4.37
C PHE A 66 18.12 13.46 -4.21
N LEU A 67 19.04 12.74 -4.83
CA LEU A 67 20.48 13.06 -4.81
C LEU A 67 20.81 14.35 -5.58
N ASP A 68 19.97 14.72 -6.54
CA ASP A 68 20.13 15.94 -7.33
C ASP A 68 18.87 16.82 -7.27
N ILE A 69 19.07 18.15 -7.36
CA ILE A 69 18.01 19.16 -7.21
C ILE A 69 17.01 19.14 -8.38
N SER A 70 17.43 18.63 -9.55
CA SER A 70 16.62 18.58 -10.76
C SER A 70 15.65 17.40 -10.83
N SER A 71 16.04 16.24 -10.31
CA SER A 71 15.27 14.99 -10.42
C SER A 71 13.88 15.03 -9.78
N PRO A 72 13.63 15.73 -8.65
CA PRO A 72 12.26 15.89 -8.14
C PRO A 72 11.32 16.54 -9.16
N LEU A 73 11.80 17.51 -9.93
CA LEU A 73 11.00 18.19 -10.96
C LEU A 73 10.68 17.26 -12.13
N VAL A 74 11.62 16.39 -12.50
CA VAL A 74 11.42 15.38 -13.54
C VAL A 74 10.43 14.32 -13.07
N PHE A 75 10.60 13.83 -11.83
CA PHE A 75 9.70 12.87 -11.21
C PHE A 75 8.25 13.39 -11.15
N LEU A 76 8.05 14.65 -10.76
CA LEU A 76 6.70 15.23 -10.67
C LEU A 76 5.96 15.33 -12.01
N LYS A 77 6.66 15.32 -13.15
CA LYS A 77 6.04 15.32 -14.49
C LYS A 77 5.46 13.96 -14.87
N ASP A 78 6.09 12.87 -14.42
CA ASP A 78 5.70 11.49 -14.72
C ASP A 78 6.06 10.59 -13.52
N PRO A 79 5.25 10.63 -12.44
CA PRO A 79 5.59 9.98 -11.18
C PRO A 79 5.55 8.45 -11.30
N LYS A 80 6.75 7.85 -11.40
CA LYS A 80 6.94 6.40 -11.49
C LYS A 80 7.72 5.90 -10.29
N ILE A 81 7.16 4.91 -9.61
CA ILE A 81 7.76 4.26 -8.44
C ILE A 81 7.80 2.77 -8.70
N TYR A 82 8.88 2.13 -8.29
CA TYR A 82 9.08 0.70 -8.41
C TYR A 82 8.87 0.04 -7.05
N VAL A 83 8.23 -1.11 -7.03
CA VAL A 83 8.18 -1.96 -5.84
C VAL A 83 9.47 -2.78 -5.80
N VAL A 84 10.18 -2.72 -4.68
CA VAL A 84 11.39 -3.51 -4.45
C VAL A 84 10.98 -4.97 -4.33
N GLU A 85 11.69 -5.83 -5.05
CA GLU A 85 11.62 -7.26 -4.85
C GLU A 85 12.32 -7.58 -3.53
N ASN A 86 11.58 -7.46 -2.42
CA ASN A 86 12.04 -8.06 -1.18
C ASN A 86 11.91 -9.57 -1.34
N PHE A 87 13.08 -10.19 -1.49
CA PHE A 87 13.20 -11.64 -1.48
C PHE A 87 12.70 -12.18 -0.12
N VAL A 88 11.90 -13.26 -0.19
CA VAL A 88 11.59 -14.31 0.81
C VAL A 88 10.18 -14.25 1.45
N PRO A 89 9.39 -15.35 1.43
CA PRO A 89 9.77 -16.73 1.10
C PRO A 89 9.26 -17.22 -0.25
N THR A 90 10.17 -17.93 -0.93
CA THR A 90 10.01 -18.81 -2.09
C THR A 90 9.07 -20.01 -1.85
N ASN A 91 8.18 -19.94 -0.85
CA ASN A 91 7.35 -21.06 -0.44
C ASN A 91 5.89 -20.61 -0.34
N SER A 92 5.12 -20.91 -1.38
CA SER A 92 3.69 -20.62 -1.48
C SER A 92 2.92 -21.12 -0.25
N THR A 93 3.39 -22.18 0.40
CA THR A 93 2.81 -22.72 1.64
C THR A 93 2.86 -21.74 2.80
N VAL A 94 3.88 -20.88 2.89
CA VAL A 94 3.98 -19.87 3.96
C VAL A 94 2.98 -18.74 3.70
N LEU A 95 2.85 -18.31 2.43
CA LEU A 95 1.88 -17.29 2.04
C LEU A 95 0.44 -17.78 2.21
N GLU A 96 0.16 -19.03 1.82
CA GLU A 96 -1.13 -19.68 2.05
C GLU A 96 -1.46 -19.75 3.55
N ASN A 97 -0.49 -20.11 4.40
CA ASN A 97 -0.72 -20.17 5.83
C ASN A 97 -0.96 -18.79 6.46
N GLU A 98 -0.26 -17.74 6.03
CA GLU A 98 -0.51 -16.37 6.50
C GLU A 98 -1.88 -15.86 6.02
N MET A 99 -2.25 -16.13 4.77
CA MET A 99 -3.54 -15.74 4.21
C MET A 99 -4.71 -16.49 4.88
N ASN A 100 -4.55 -17.79 5.12
CA ASN A 100 -5.52 -18.59 5.85
C ASN A 100 -5.69 -18.08 7.28
N ARG A 101 -4.58 -17.80 7.98
CA ARG A 101 -4.64 -17.25 9.33
C ARG A 101 -5.31 -15.88 9.37
N PHE A 102 -5.06 -15.01 8.39
CA PHE A 102 -5.74 -13.73 8.27
C PHE A 102 -7.26 -13.90 8.06
N MET A 103 -7.67 -14.83 7.19
CA MET A 103 -9.09 -15.13 6.96
C MET A 103 -9.77 -15.72 8.20
N GLU A 104 -9.10 -16.60 8.94
CA GLU A 104 -9.61 -17.16 10.20
C GLU A 104 -9.79 -16.07 11.27
N GLU A 105 -8.83 -15.14 11.40
CA GLU A 105 -8.94 -14.00 12.32
C GLU A 105 -10.05 -13.02 11.88
N TYR A 106 -10.24 -12.81 10.59
CA TYR A 106 -11.30 -11.97 10.03
C TYR A 106 -12.70 -12.58 10.26
N GLU A 107 -12.91 -13.84 9.89
CA GLU A 107 -14.18 -14.57 10.11
C GLU A 107 -14.49 -14.76 11.62
N GLY A 108 -13.45 -14.94 12.43
CA GLY A 108 -13.57 -15.03 13.89
C GLY A 108 -14.02 -13.72 14.55
N ASN A 109 -13.74 -12.58 13.91
CA ASN A 109 -14.21 -11.27 14.35
C ASN A 109 -15.59 -10.93 13.78
N GLU A 110 -15.92 -11.32 12.54
CA GLU A 110 -17.29 -11.17 12.00
C GLU A 110 -18.32 -11.98 12.79
N LYS A 111 -17.96 -13.20 13.26
CA LYS A 111 -18.85 -14.01 14.11
C LYS A 111 -19.09 -13.44 15.51
N LYS A 112 -18.28 -12.48 15.97
CA LYS A 112 -18.43 -11.85 17.29
C LYS A 112 -19.28 -10.57 17.26
N GLU A 113 -19.50 -9.97 16.09
CA GLU A 113 -20.36 -8.78 15.96
C GLU A 113 -21.85 -9.12 15.84
N ASN A 114 -22.21 -10.36 15.51
CA ASN A 114 -23.59 -10.85 15.63
C ASN A 114 -23.91 -11.23 17.09
N LYS A 115 -24.01 -10.23 17.96
CA LYS A 115 -24.77 -10.40 19.21
C LYS A 115 -26.23 -10.13 18.88
N GLU A 116 -27.03 -11.19 18.82
CA GLU A 116 -28.49 -11.07 18.95
C GLU A 116 -28.80 -10.31 20.24
N ILE A 117 -29.37 -9.12 20.09
CA ILE A 117 -30.08 -8.45 21.18
C ILE A 117 -31.50 -9.01 21.12
N VAL A 118 -31.83 -9.90 22.04
CA VAL A 118 -33.21 -10.37 22.24
C VAL A 118 -33.92 -9.31 23.07
N ASP A 119 -34.86 -8.60 22.46
CA ASP A 119 -35.84 -7.77 23.17
C ASP A 119 -37.10 -8.60 23.43
N ASP A 120 -37.77 -8.35 24.56
CA ASP A 120 -38.85 -9.19 25.14
C ASP A 120 -40.15 -9.24 24.28
N GLU A 121 -40.16 -8.66 23.08
CA GLU A 121 -41.30 -8.61 22.17
C GLU A 121 -41.12 -9.42 20.86
N GLY A 122 -40.11 -10.30 20.77
CA GLY A 122 -40.13 -11.41 19.81
C GLY A 122 -39.94 -11.06 18.33
N PHE A 123 -39.21 -9.98 18.00
CA PHE A 123 -38.76 -9.72 16.63
C PHE A 123 -37.23 -9.70 16.53
N ILE A 124 -36.69 -10.57 15.67
CA ILE A 124 -35.27 -10.58 15.31
C ILE A 124 -35.08 -9.59 14.15
N THR A 125 -34.29 -8.54 14.38
CA THR A 125 -33.83 -7.67 13.30
C THR A 125 -32.38 -8.03 12.97
N ILE A 126 -32.14 -8.42 11.73
CA ILE A 126 -30.79 -8.65 11.20
C ILE A 126 -30.29 -7.30 10.68
N LEU A 127 -29.14 -6.84 11.19
CA LEU A 127 -28.40 -5.70 10.63
C LEU A 127 -27.56 -6.16 9.44
#